data_AF-A0A4Y7SYK2-F1
#
_entry.id   AF-A0A4Y7SYK2-F1
#
_cell.length_a   1.000
_cell.length_b   1.000
_cell.length_c   1.000
_cell.angle_alpha   90.00
_cell.angle_beta   90.00
_cell.angle_gamma   90.00
#
_symmetry.space_group_name_H-M   'P 1'
#
loop_
_entity.id
_entity.type
_entity.pdbx_description
1 polymer ?
#
loop_
_entity_poly.entity_id
_entity_poly.type
_entity_poly.pdbx_seq_one_letter_code
_entity_poly.pdbx_strand_id
1 'polypeptide(L)'
;MSTHIAVDDPSAKTLLIHNPIVTILCCEGKAWLCIGEVNAIKVDGASVEEVVFGMLSEEFVSISFQVSGLRPSTSEEDTTAKLDWRTSTFPETTFTVPSRYVEPINPITASLPSKPSLLFYLLDSSFLNALGESLYSKLSVSELKSTPKIALSKDFPYREVGGKACFICEDECQISDLGLANMIECKYCDPLVALDTSQGKMVLEHMAAHIQHDPKVKKIDQPCGICLRPAPICQFYLEKSKGANGGDRIDQWHSICKHQVQFHYSKASKATTASPSIWKYNLPLHFKHTHLNRSLDGFPDLNWSLTNFEREEIRKRWVKRQATPRRVRKKGDEPQFVISDAHRSDGGGMRPTNLDVHEVMTTSHTVRFDDGIEASEHSSSENPESEHEGSESPASLSQVGEGTLEDQLEEGGFREDDLDGVSSVNNSMAALPSQTVPVTHAMGITSGMLHAPPAIPPASNPIATPVLPSDPQPAALSTTIPASLMASSAPPPQIVPPPTQASGSNTEMSGTCRSGRERIKQVLEIDTCVCGEVAGPRDVQRRPYIKCVKKGCETVTCGLCWLGNST
;
A
#
# COMPACT_ATOMS: atom_id res chain seq x y z
N MET A 1 27.77 -16.09 -5.05
CA MET A 1 26.60 -16.93 -5.39
C MET A 1 26.60 -17.07 -6.89
N SER A 2 26.98 -18.23 -7.42
CA SER A 2 26.97 -18.49 -8.86
C SER A 2 25.53 -18.66 -9.31
N THR A 3 25.04 -17.72 -10.12
CA THR A 3 23.82 -17.87 -10.90
C THR A 3 24.00 -19.04 -11.85
N HIS A 4 23.37 -20.17 -11.55
CA HIS A 4 23.18 -21.25 -12.50
C HIS A 4 22.41 -20.67 -13.70
N ILE A 5 23.09 -20.55 -14.83
CA ILE A 5 22.45 -20.25 -16.12
C ILE A 5 21.60 -21.47 -16.43
N ALA A 6 20.28 -21.33 -16.24
CA ALA A 6 19.32 -22.35 -16.61
C ALA A 6 19.38 -22.55 -18.12
N VAL A 7 19.26 -23.80 -18.56
CA VAL A 7 19.15 -24.17 -19.97
C VAL A 7 17.86 -23.55 -20.51
N ASP A 8 17.96 -22.71 -21.52
CA ASP A 8 16.83 -22.04 -22.16
C ASP A 8 15.83 -23.08 -22.69
N ASP A 9 14.67 -23.18 -22.04
CA ASP A 9 13.51 -23.86 -22.60
C ASP A 9 12.85 -22.89 -23.58
N PRO A 10 12.92 -23.11 -24.91
CA PRO A 10 12.35 -22.21 -25.90
C PRO A 10 10.81 -22.11 -25.81
N SER A 11 10.17 -22.92 -24.96
CA SER A 11 8.73 -22.85 -24.70
C SER A 11 8.35 -21.97 -23.51
N ALA A 12 9.33 -21.45 -22.76
CA ALA A 12 9.07 -20.59 -21.62
C ALA A 12 8.46 -19.26 -22.09
N LYS A 13 7.24 -18.95 -21.61
CA LYS A 13 6.58 -17.67 -21.89
C LYS A 13 7.35 -16.54 -21.20
N THR A 14 7.69 -15.50 -21.96
CA THR A 14 8.37 -14.29 -21.48
C THR A 14 7.47 -13.07 -21.65
N LEU A 15 7.62 -12.10 -20.75
CA LEU A 15 7.03 -10.78 -20.85
C LEU A 15 8.11 -9.83 -21.37
N LEU A 16 7.84 -9.19 -22.50
CA LEU A 16 8.74 -8.24 -23.17
C LEU A 16 8.29 -6.80 -22.91
N ILE A 17 9.21 -5.85 -23.09
CA ILE A 17 8.83 -4.43 -23.32
C ILE A 17 7.88 -4.36 -24.53
N HIS A 18 6.91 -3.46 -24.47
CA HIS A 18 5.80 -3.27 -25.42
C HIS A 18 4.72 -4.36 -25.41
N ASN A 19 4.81 -5.36 -24.52
CA ASN A 19 3.70 -6.30 -24.36
C ASN A 19 2.53 -5.66 -23.62
N PRO A 20 1.28 -5.95 -24.02
CA PRO A 20 0.11 -5.51 -23.30
C PRO A 20 -0.07 -6.31 -22.02
N ILE A 21 -0.41 -5.61 -20.96
CA ILE A 21 -0.71 -6.16 -19.64
C ILE A 21 -2.03 -5.60 -19.13
N VAL A 22 -2.62 -6.31 -18.17
CA VAL A 22 -3.67 -5.76 -17.31
C VAL A 22 -3.19 -5.65 -15.88
N THR A 23 -3.70 -4.67 -15.15
CA THR A 23 -3.44 -4.48 -13.72
C THR A 23 -4.64 -3.79 -13.06
N ILE A 24 -4.55 -3.54 -11.76
CA ILE A 24 -5.56 -2.79 -11.00
C ILE A 24 -5.00 -1.41 -10.70
N LEU A 25 -5.82 -0.36 -10.88
CA LEU A 25 -5.53 1.00 -10.42
C LEU A 25 -6.64 1.51 -9.51
N CYS A 26 -6.29 2.43 -8.61
CA CYS A 26 -7.25 3.05 -7.71
C CYS A 26 -7.67 4.44 -8.23
N CYS A 27 -8.97 4.67 -8.43
CA CYS A 27 -9.54 5.97 -8.83
C CYS A 27 -10.72 6.31 -7.93
N GLU A 28 -10.70 7.50 -7.32
CA GLU A 28 -11.69 7.94 -6.32
C GLU A 28 -11.93 6.88 -5.22
N GLY A 29 -10.84 6.28 -4.74
CA GLY A 29 -10.90 5.27 -3.68
C GLY A 29 -11.45 3.91 -4.10
N LYS A 30 -11.85 3.71 -5.37
CA LYS A 30 -12.33 2.44 -5.91
C LYS A 30 -11.26 1.76 -6.76
N ALA A 31 -11.29 0.42 -6.82
CA ALA A 31 -10.38 -0.37 -7.64
C ALA A 31 -10.99 -0.64 -9.03
N TRP A 32 -10.21 -0.40 -10.06
CA TRP A 32 -10.62 -0.51 -11.46
C TRP A 32 -9.57 -1.29 -12.25
N LEU A 33 -10.01 -2.10 -13.19
CA LEU A 33 -9.12 -2.71 -14.18
C LEU A 33 -8.46 -1.62 -15.03
N CYS A 34 -7.17 -1.75 -15.27
CA CYS A 34 -6.39 -0.89 -16.15
C CYS A 34 -5.65 -1.74 -17.18
N ILE A 35 -5.69 -1.31 -18.43
CA ILE A 35 -4.87 -1.87 -19.51
C ILE A 35 -3.64 -0.99 -19.68
N GLY A 36 -2.48 -1.61 -19.84
CA GLY A 36 -1.23 -0.90 -20.07
C GLY A 36 -0.29 -1.62 -21.00
N GLU A 37 0.72 -0.91 -21.47
CA GLU A 37 1.82 -1.43 -22.28
C GLU A 37 3.11 -1.33 -21.47
N VAL A 38 3.84 -2.44 -21.35
CA VAL A 38 5.10 -2.47 -20.59
C VAL A 38 6.11 -1.53 -21.25
N ASN A 39 6.70 -0.62 -20.48
CA ASN A 39 7.74 0.29 -20.96
C ASN A 39 9.09 0.10 -20.26
N ALA A 40 9.13 -0.51 -19.07
CA ALA A 40 10.37 -0.97 -18.45
C ALA A 40 10.14 -2.16 -17.52
N ILE A 41 11.13 -3.03 -17.44
CA ILE A 41 11.15 -4.17 -16.52
C ILE A 41 12.41 -4.04 -15.66
N LYS A 42 12.28 -4.24 -14.35
CA LYS A 42 13.42 -4.27 -13.44
C LYS A 42 13.43 -5.53 -12.60
N VAL A 43 14.59 -6.16 -12.50
CA VAL A 43 14.87 -7.34 -11.67
C VAL A 43 15.98 -6.96 -10.70
N ASP A 44 15.69 -6.97 -9.40
CA ASP A 44 16.62 -6.53 -8.34
C ASP A 44 17.19 -5.12 -8.61
N GLY A 45 16.33 -4.23 -9.10
CA GLY A 45 16.67 -2.85 -9.46
C GLY A 45 17.41 -2.67 -10.79
N ALA A 46 17.89 -3.74 -11.43
CA ALA A 46 18.52 -3.68 -12.76
C ALA A 46 17.48 -3.73 -13.88
N SER A 47 17.60 -2.84 -14.88
CA SER A 47 16.72 -2.85 -16.04
C SER A 47 17.01 -4.04 -16.96
N VAL A 48 15.96 -4.72 -17.41
CA VAL A 48 16.02 -5.82 -18.37
C VAL A 48 14.99 -5.62 -19.48
N GLU A 49 15.19 -6.26 -20.63
CA GLU A 49 14.26 -6.17 -21.78
C GLU A 49 13.12 -7.19 -21.71
N GLU A 50 13.34 -8.28 -20.97
CA GLU A 50 12.38 -9.36 -20.80
C GLU A 50 12.45 -10.02 -19.43
N VAL A 51 11.37 -10.69 -19.03
CA VAL A 51 11.32 -11.53 -17.83
C VAL A 51 10.46 -12.77 -18.07
N VAL A 52 10.93 -13.93 -17.63
CA VAL A 52 10.17 -15.19 -17.73
C VAL A 52 8.93 -15.11 -16.83
N PHE A 53 7.79 -15.62 -17.29
CA PHE A 53 6.52 -15.54 -16.54
C PHE A 53 6.62 -16.14 -15.13
N GLY A 54 7.42 -17.19 -14.95
CA GLY A 54 7.67 -17.79 -13.63
C GLY A 54 8.34 -16.86 -12.62
N MET A 55 8.99 -15.78 -13.07
CA MET A 55 9.58 -14.76 -12.19
C MET A 55 8.61 -13.62 -11.86
N LEU A 56 7.44 -13.53 -12.50
CA LEU A 56 6.48 -12.45 -12.24
C LEU A 56 5.88 -12.54 -10.82
N SER A 57 5.94 -13.70 -10.16
CA SER A 57 5.54 -13.85 -8.75
C SER A 57 6.56 -13.30 -7.75
N GLU A 58 7.79 -13.04 -8.17
CA GLU A 58 8.89 -12.67 -7.28
C GLU A 58 8.81 -11.21 -6.84
N GLU A 59 9.19 -10.94 -5.58
CA GLU A 59 9.05 -9.59 -4.99
C GLU A 59 10.07 -8.58 -5.53
N PHE A 60 11.19 -9.05 -6.07
CA PHE A 60 12.27 -8.21 -6.61
C PHE A 60 12.05 -7.83 -8.08
N VAL A 61 10.95 -8.25 -8.69
CA VAL A 61 10.59 -7.88 -10.06
C VAL A 61 9.54 -6.76 -10.03
N SER A 62 9.81 -5.70 -10.77
CA SER A 62 8.89 -4.57 -10.92
C SER A 62 8.69 -4.23 -12.38
N ILE A 63 7.45 -3.88 -12.72
CA ILE A 63 7.01 -3.58 -14.08
C ILE A 63 6.57 -2.12 -14.11
N SER A 64 7.18 -1.36 -15.00
CA SER A 64 6.70 -0.05 -15.41
C SER A 64 5.87 -0.20 -16.69
N PHE A 65 4.72 0.47 -16.72
CA PHE A 65 3.82 0.43 -17.87
C PHE A 65 3.18 1.77 -18.13
N GLN A 66 2.89 2.04 -19.40
CA GLN A 66 2.11 3.17 -19.85
C GLN A 66 0.63 2.78 -19.92
N VAL A 67 -0.25 3.57 -19.31
CA VAL A 67 -1.69 3.34 -19.37
C VAL A 67 -2.18 3.48 -20.82
N SER A 68 -3.02 2.54 -21.24
CA SER A 68 -3.74 2.59 -22.50
C SER A 68 -5.18 3.03 -22.27
N GLY A 69 -5.72 3.81 -23.21
CA GLY A 69 -7.14 4.18 -23.21
C GLY A 69 -7.95 2.99 -23.69
N LEU A 70 -9.21 2.93 -23.28
CA LEU A 70 -10.13 1.87 -23.68
C LEU A 70 -11.46 2.51 -24.05
N ARG A 71 -11.99 2.14 -25.22
CA ARG A 71 -13.29 2.62 -25.71
C ARG A 71 -14.05 1.51 -26.43
N PRO A 72 -15.39 1.61 -26.51
CA PRO A 72 -16.18 0.65 -27.26
C PRO A 72 -15.71 0.55 -28.72
N SER A 73 -15.62 -0.68 -29.22
CA SER A 73 -15.33 -0.98 -30.63
C SER A 73 -16.52 -0.62 -31.52
N THR A 74 -16.25 -0.19 -32.74
CA THR A 74 -17.28 -0.01 -33.77
C THR A 74 -17.35 -1.23 -34.69
N SER A 75 -18.44 -1.35 -35.46
CA SER A 75 -18.60 -2.40 -36.47
C SER A 75 -17.56 -2.34 -37.61
N GLU A 76 -16.94 -1.17 -37.81
CA GLU A 76 -15.85 -1.02 -38.77
C GLU A 76 -14.53 -1.60 -38.25
N GLU A 77 -14.38 -1.67 -36.93
CA GLU A 77 -13.16 -2.08 -36.23
C GLU A 77 -13.17 -3.57 -35.90
N ASP A 78 -14.33 -4.10 -35.51
CA ASP A 78 -14.56 -5.53 -35.36
C ASP A 78 -15.77 -5.97 -36.18
N THR A 79 -15.48 -6.55 -37.35
CA THR A 79 -16.51 -7.14 -38.23
C THR A 79 -17.18 -8.38 -37.62
N THR A 80 -16.57 -9.00 -36.60
CA THR A 80 -17.15 -10.18 -35.94
C THR A 80 -18.18 -9.81 -34.88
N ALA A 81 -18.19 -8.56 -34.42
CA ALA A 81 -18.99 -8.05 -33.31
C ALA A 81 -18.87 -8.89 -32.02
N LYS A 82 -17.71 -9.54 -31.82
CA LYS A 82 -17.39 -10.33 -30.62
C LYS A 82 -16.49 -9.58 -29.65
N LEU A 83 -15.78 -8.57 -30.12
CA LEU A 83 -14.79 -7.81 -29.36
C LEU A 83 -15.30 -6.37 -29.25
N ASP A 84 -16.02 -6.12 -28.16
CA ASP A 84 -16.74 -4.89 -27.90
C ASP A 84 -15.87 -3.74 -27.36
N TRP A 85 -14.58 -3.98 -27.12
CA TRP A 85 -13.63 -2.95 -26.70
C TRP A 85 -12.38 -2.90 -27.56
N ARG A 86 -11.81 -1.71 -27.65
CA ARG A 86 -10.50 -1.50 -28.24
C ARG A 86 -9.64 -0.50 -27.51
N THR A 87 -8.33 -0.65 -27.63
CA THR A 87 -7.42 0.34 -27.10
C THR A 87 -7.46 1.64 -27.89
N SER A 88 -7.19 2.74 -27.18
CA SER A 88 -7.05 4.08 -27.73
C SER A 88 -5.87 4.80 -27.10
N THR A 89 -5.46 5.91 -27.71
CA THR A 89 -4.45 6.80 -27.13
C THR A 89 -4.88 7.30 -25.75
N PHE A 90 -3.94 7.35 -24.82
CA PHE A 90 -4.11 7.90 -23.47
C PHE A 90 -3.00 8.92 -23.20
N PRO A 91 -3.22 9.98 -22.40
CA PRO A 91 -2.15 10.88 -21.97
C PRO A 91 -0.99 10.09 -21.36
N GLU A 92 0.25 10.43 -21.69
CA GLU A 92 1.45 9.70 -21.22
C GLU A 92 1.50 9.62 -19.68
N THR A 93 0.94 8.53 -19.16
CA THR A 93 0.81 8.27 -17.72
C THR A 93 1.42 6.91 -17.49
N THR A 94 2.50 6.86 -16.71
CA THR A 94 3.23 5.64 -16.41
C THR A 94 3.14 5.34 -14.93
N PHE A 95 2.98 4.07 -14.59
CA PHE A 95 3.08 3.57 -13.22
C PHE A 95 4.11 2.47 -13.13
N THR A 96 4.65 2.27 -11.93
CA THR A 96 5.50 1.12 -11.61
C THR A 96 4.85 0.33 -10.49
N VAL A 97 4.69 -0.96 -10.71
CA VAL A 97 4.07 -1.89 -9.77
C VAL A 97 4.95 -3.14 -9.59
N PRO A 98 4.83 -3.86 -8.47
CA PRO A 98 5.33 -5.24 -8.39
C PRO A 98 4.78 -6.09 -9.53
N SER A 99 5.59 -6.95 -10.12
CA SER A 99 5.17 -7.78 -11.26
C SER A 99 3.98 -8.69 -10.95
N ARG A 100 3.83 -9.10 -9.69
CA ARG A 100 2.69 -9.93 -9.27
C ARG A 100 1.33 -9.21 -9.35
N TYR A 101 1.32 -7.89 -9.57
CA TYR A 101 0.10 -7.10 -9.77
C TYR A 101 -0.33 -7.01 -11.24
N VAL A 102 0.48 -7.56 -12.16
CA VAL A 102 0.20 -7.51 -13.60
C VAL A 102 -0.12 -8.91 -14.12
N GLU A 103 -1.05 -8.99 -15.06
CA GLU A 103 -1.29 -10.21 -15.84
C GLU A 103 -0.99 -9.89 -17.31
N PRO A 104 0.01 -10.55 -17.93
CA PRO A 104 0.26 -10.43 -19.37
C PRO A 104 -0.95 -10.91 -20.17
N ILE A 105 -1.31 -10.17 -21.20
CA ILE A 105 -2.41 -10.55 -22.11
C ILE A 105 -1.90 -10.66 -23.55
N ASN A 106 -2.62 -11.41 -24.38
CA ASN A 106 -2.33 -11.54 -25.80
C ASN A 106 -3.59 -11.18 -26.61
N PRO A 107 -3.94 -9.89 -26.70
CA PRO A 107 -5.13 -9.45 -27.39
C PRO A 107 -4.98 -9.58 -28.92
N ILE A 108 -6.10 -9.46 -29.63
CA ILE A 108 -6.09 -9.44 -31.09
C ILE A 108 -5.64 -8.05 -31.56
N THR A 109 -4.55 -7.98 -32.32
CA THR A 109 -4.09 -6.73 -32.94
C THR A 109 -4.85 -6.49 -34.24
N ALA A 110 -5.42 -5.30 -34.38
CA ALA A 110 -6.17 -4.87 -35.55
C ALA A 110 -5.66 -3.50 -36.05
N SER A 111 -6.03 -3.18 -37.30
CA SER A 111 -5.79 -1.87 -37.91
C SER A 111 -7.00 -1.45 -38.72
N LEU A 112 -7.20 -0.13 -38.86
CA LEU A 112 -8.29 0.40 -39.67
C LEU A 112 -7.88 0.38 -41.16
N PRO A 113 -8.76 -0.04 -42.08
CA PRO A 113 -8.47 0.03 -43.52
C PRO A 113 -8.13 1.44 -44.00
N SER A 114 -8.75 2.45 -43.38
CA SER A 114 -8.50 3.87 -43.68
C SER A 114 -7.18 4.40 -43.11
N LYS A 115 -6.61 3.73 -42.10
CA LYS A 115 -5.38 4.13 -41.39
C LYS A 115 -4.57 2.88 -40.98
N PRO A 116 -3.95 2.17 -41.93
CA PRO A 116 -3.27 0.90 -41.66
C PRO A 116 -2.05 1.03 -40.74
N SER A 117 -1.49 2.24 -40.57
CA SER A 117 -0.39 2.51 -39.65
C SER A 117 -0.81 2.61 -38.19
N LEU A 118 -2.10 2.75 -37.90
CA LEU A 118 -2.61 2.83 -36.54
C LEU A 118 -3.05 1.44 -36.08
N LEU A 119 -2.22 0.83 -35.23
CA LEU A 119 -2.52 -0.44 -34.58
C LEU A 119 -3.28 -0.20 -33.26
N PHE A 120 -4.20 -1.10 -32.96
CA PHE A 120 -4.89 -1.16 -31.67
C PHE A 120 -5.22 -2.60 -31.32
N TYR A 121 -5.55 -2.84 -30.06
CA TYR A 121 -5.94 -4.13 -29.55
C TYR A 121 -7.46 -4.21 -29.46
N LEU A 122 -8.03 -5.36 -29.82
CA LEU A 122 -9.43 -5.70 -29.65
C LEU A 122 -9.59 -6.66 -28.46
N LEU A 123 -10.55 -6.37 -27.58
CA LEU A 123 -10.79 -7.06 -26.32
C LEU A 123 -12.29 -7.29 -26.13
N ASP A 124 -12.63 -8.32 -25.35
CA ASP A 124 -14.00 -8.68 -24.99
C ASP A 124 -14.31 -8.31 -23.53
N SER A 125 -15.51 -7.80 -23.28
CA SER A 125 -15.97 -7.43 -21.94
C SER A 125 -15.91 -8.57 -20.94
N SER A 126 -16.34 -9.77 -21.33
CA SER A 126 -16.39 -10.91 -20.40
C SER A 126 -14.98 -11.34 -19.99
N PHE A 127 -14.04 -11.33 -20.93
CA PHE A 127 -12.61 -11.54 -20.67
C PHE A 127 -12.04 -10.49 -19.72
N LEU A 128 -12.33 -9.21 -19.93
CA LEU A 128 -11.86 -8.12 -19.08
C LEU A 128 -12.44 -8.18 -17.66
N ASN A 129 -13.74 -8.46 -17.52
CA ASN A 129 -14.38 -8.62 -16.22
C ASN A 129 -13.75 -9.78 -15.42
N ALA A 130 -13.54 -10.93 -16.07
CA ALA A 130 -12.92 -12.10 -15.44
C ALA A 130 -11.46 -11.85 -15.05
N LEU A 131 -10.71 -11.12 -15.86
CA LEU A 131 -9.35 -10.69 -15.51
C LEU A 131 -9.33 -9.73 -14.34
N GLY A 132 -10.24 -8.75 -14.30
CA GLY A 132 -10.38 -7.83 -13.17
C GLY A 132 -10.67 -8.55 -11.86
N GLU A 133 -11.62 -9.49 -11.89
CA GLU A 133 -11.97 -10.32 -10.72
C GLU A 133 -10.78 -11.19 -10.27
N SER A 134 -10.13 -11.87 -11.21
CA SER A 134 -8.97 -12.74 -10.94
C SER A 134 -7.78 -11.95 -10.37
N LEU A 135 -7.48 -10.78 -10.92
CA LEU A 135 -6.41 -9.93 -10.38
C LEU A 135 -6.77 -9.37 -9.01
N TYR A 136 -7.98 -8.86 -8.86
CA TYR A 136 -8.41 -8.24 -7.60
C TYR A 136 -8.42 -9.25 -6.45
N SER A 137 -8.92 -10.48 -6.68
CA SER A 137 -8.95 -11.54 -5.68
C SER A 137 -7.56 -12.05 -5.25
N LYS A 138 -6.53 -11.87 -6.09
CA LYS A 138 -5.13 -12.17 -5.74
C LYS A 138 -4.51 -11.12 -4.82
N LEU A 139 -5.04 -9.90 -4.78
CA LEU A 139 -4.46 -8.80 -4.01
C LEU A 139 -4.96 -8.81 -2.56
N SER A 140 -4.02 -8.80 -1.62
CA SER A 140 -4.35 -8.54 -0.22
C SER A 140 -4.79 -7.09 -0.01
N VAL A 141 -5.52 -6.82 1.09
CA VAL A 141 -5.90 -5.45 1.48
C VAL A 141 -4.68 -4.52 1.59
N SER A 142 -3.54 -5.02 2.06
CA SER A 142 -2.29 -4.24 2.10
C SER A 142 -1.74 -3.90 0.72
N GLU A 143 -1.93 -4.78 -0.25
CA GLU A 143 -1.47 -4.59 -1.63
C GLU A 143 -2.40 -3.64 -2.39
N LEU A 144 -3.72 -3.77 -2.22
CA LEU A 144 -4.69 -2.79 -2.74
C LEU A 144 -4.42 -1.37 -2.24
N LYS A 145 -3.89 -1.22 -1.02
CA LYS A 145 -3.46 0.08 -0.47
C LYS A 145 -2.20 0.63 -1.14
N SER A 146 -1.30 -0.24 -1.62
CA SER A 146 -0.09 0.16 -2.35
C SER A 146 -0.30 0.26 -3.86
N THR A 147 -1.45 -0.18 -4.37
CA THR A 147 -1.87 -0.01 -5.75
C THR A 147 -1.81 1.48 -6.15
N PRO A 148 -1.23 1.81 -7.33
CA PRO A 148 -1.12 3.19 -7.76
C PRO A 148 -2.48 3.85 -7.91
N LYS A 149 -2.50 5.16 -7.62
CA LYS A 149 -3.71 5.99 -7.71
C LYS A 149 -3.68 6.81 -8.99
N ILE A 150 -4.81 6.87 -9.67
CA ILE A 150 -5.01 7.70 -10.85
C ILE A 150 -6.20 8.63 -10.61
N ALA A 151 -6.00 9.91 -10.95
CA ALA A 151 -7.06 10.91 -10.84
C ALA A 151 -8.16 10.61 -11.85
N LEU A 152 -9.39 10.97 -11.50
CA LEU A 152 -10.51 10.93 -12.43
C LEU A 152 -10.20 11.77 -13.67
N SER A 153 -10.42 11.20 -14.85
CA SER A 153 -10.26 11.88 -16.13
C SER A 153 -11.41 11.52 -17.07
N LYS A 154 -11.41 12.11 -18.28
CA LYS A 154 -12.38 11.72 -19.31
C LYS A 154 -12.17 10.28 -19.80
N ASP A 155 -10.92 9.81 -19.73
CA ASP A 155 -10.48 8.54 -20.32
C ASP A 155 -10.33 7.42 -19.27
N PHE A 156 -10.40 7.75 -17.97
CA PHE A 156 -10.34 6.78 -16.86
C PHE A 156 -11.20 7.22 -15.65
N PRO A 157 -12.01 6.33 -15.04
CA PRO A 157 -12.21 4.93 -15.42
C PRO A 157 -12.83 4.80 -16.81
N TYR A 158 -12.64 3.65 -17.45
CA TYR A 158 -13.15 3.42 -18.80
C TYR A 158 -14.68 3.48 -18.82
N ARG A 159 -15.26 3.97 -19.92
CA ARG A 159 -16.70 4.20 -20.03
C ARG A 159 -17.27 3.57 -21.29
N GLU A 160 -18.45 2.99 -21.16
CA GLU A 160 -19.24 2.56 -22.31
C GLU A 160 -19.87 3.77 -23.04
N VAL A 161 -20.56 3.52 -24.16
CA VAL A 161 -21.21 4.56 -24.98
C VAL A 161 -22.20 5.40 -24.16
N GLY A 162 -22.85 4.80 -23.16
CA GLY A 162 -23.77 5.48 -22.23
C GLY A 162 -23.10 6.35 -21.15
N GLY A 163 -21.76 6.43 -21.14
CA GLY A 163 -20.99 7.21 -20.16
C GLY A 163 -20.87 6.55 -18.78
N LYS A 164 -21.45 5.36 -18.59
CA LYS A 164 -21.31 4.59 -17.36
C LYS A 164 -19.90 4.02 -17.24
N ALA A 165 -19.36 4.00 -16.03
CA ALA A 165 -18.02 3.49 -15.77
C ALA A 165 -18.00 1.96 -15.78
N CYS A 166 -16.99 1.37 -16.40
CA CYS A 166 -16.86 -0.07 -16.65
C CYS A 166 -15.65 -0.66 -15.94
N PHE A 167 -15.66 -1.98 -15.76
CA PHE A 167 -14.56 -2.79 -15.22
C PHE A 167 -14.17 -2.41 -13.80
N ILE A 168 -15.17 -2.15 -12.97
CA ILE A 168 -14.95 -1.98 -11.54
C ILE A 168 -14.71 -3.35 -10.90
N CYS A 169 -13.66 -3.43 -10.08
CA CYS A 169 -13.35 -4.61 -9.29
C CYS A 169 -13.89 -4.38 -7.89
N GLU A 170 -15.10 -4.83 -7.62
CA GLU A 170 -15.72 -4.77 -6.30
C GLU A 170 -15.84 -6.19 -5.73
N ASP A 171 -15.56 -6.32 -4.44
CA ASP A 171 -16.08 -7.38 -3.60
C ASP A 171 -17.06 -6.69 -2.62
N GLU A 172 -18.11 -7.39 -2.19
CA GLU A 172 -19.02 -6.92 -1.11
C GLU A 172 -18.24 -6.52 0.15
N CYS A 173 -17.00 -7.02 0.31
CA CYS A 173 -16.00 -6.49 1.23
C CYS A 173 -15.58 -5.06 0.84
N GLN A 174 -16.40 -4.11 1.28
CA GLN A 174 -16.35 -2.67 1.09
C GLN A 174 -14.93 -2.08 0.95
N ILE A 175 -14.59 -1.75 -0.30
CA ILE A 175 -13.48 -0.85 -0.67
C ILE A 175 -13.59 0.55 -0.03
N SER A 176 -14.72 0.90 0.59
CA SER A 176 -14.85 1.99 1.57
C SER A 176 -13.68 2.04 2.56
N ASP A 177 -13.08 0.88 2.88
CA ASP A 177 -11.92 0.70 3.75
C ASP A 177 -10.55 0.96 3.07
N LEU A 178 -10.45 1.06 1.74
CA LEU A 178 -9.25 1.61 1.10
C LEU A 178 -9.10 3.10 1.39
N GLY A 179 -10.20 3.82 1.59
CA GLY A 179 -10.16 5.15 2.18
C GLY A 179 -9.65 5.14 3.63
N LEU A 180 -9.74 4.00 4.32
CA LEU A 180 -9.08 3.68 5.58
C LEU A 180 -7.68 3.08 5.34
N ALA A 181 -7.02 3.38 4.21
CA ALA A 181 -5.65 2.95 3.92
C ALA A 181 -4.72 3.26 5.09
N ASN A 182 -4.90 4.45 5.64
CA ASN A 182 -4.20 4.93 6.80
C ASN A 182 -4.88 4.55 8.10
N MET A 183 -5.77 3.55 8.19
CA MET A 183 -6.31 3.14 9.49
C MET A 183 -5.83 1.75 9.89
N ILE A 184 -5.44 1.62 11.15
CA ILE A 184 -5.17 0.34 11.81
C ILE A 184 -6.27 0.13 12.84
N GLU A 185 -6.89 -1.04 12.83
CA GLU A 185 -7.80 -1.42 13.91
C GLU A 185 -7.02 -1.99 15.10
N CYS A 186 -7.24 -1.40 16.28
CA CYS A 186 -6.66 -1.90 17.51
C CYS A 186 -7.44 -3.14 18.00
N LYS A 187 -6.84 -4.32 17.82
CA LYS A 187 -7.40 -5.62 18.25
C LYS A 187 -7.53 -5.79 19.77
N TYR A 188 -6.95 -4.87 20.55
CA TYR A 188 -7.00 -4.91 22.01
C TYR A 188 -8.16 -4.07 22.56
N CYS A 189 -8.79 -3.24 21.74
CA CYS A 189 -10.01 -2.53 22.08
C CYS A 189 -11.25 -3.35 21.74
N ASP A 190 -12.29 -3.23 22.56
CA ASP A 190 -13.62 -3.78 22.33
C ASP A 190 -14.65 -2.68 22.66
N PRO A 191 -15.36 -2.09 21.67
CA PRO A 191 -15.29 -2.41 20.25
C PRO A 191 -13.94 -2.03 19.61
N LEU A 192 -13.65 -2.58 18.43
CA LEU A 192 -12.44 -2.27 17.67
C LEU A 192 -12.34 -0.76 17.39
N VAL A 193 -11.20 -0.16 17.74
CA VAL A 193 -10.93 1.26 17.50
C VAL A 193 -10.05 1.39 16.26
N ALA A 194 -10.53 2.11 15.25
CA ALA A 194 -9.76 2.45 14.06
C ALA A 194 -8.84 3.67 14.33
N LEU A 195 -7.56 3.53 14.02
CA LEU A 195 -6.52 4.51 14.31
C LEU A 195 -5.85 5.00 13.03
N ASP A 196 -5.87 6.31 12.80
CA ASP A 196 -5.26 6.93 11.63
C ASP A 196 -3.71 6.96 11.73
N THR A 197 -3.02 6.16 10.91
CA THR A 197 -1.56 6.06 10.75
C THR A 197 -0.91 7.31 10.20
N SER A 198 -1.65 8.19 9.52
CA SER A 198 -1.16 9.52 9.18
C SER A 198 -0.99 10.37 10.44
N GLN A 199 -1.73 10.04 11.50
CA GLN A 199 -1.60 10.61 12.83
C GLN A 199 -0.75 9.68 13.71
N GLY A 200 0.50 9.44 13.32
CA GLY A 200 1.40 8.53 14.02
C GLY A 200 1.47 8.78 15.54
N LYS A 201 1.40 10.05 15.97
CA LYS A 201 1.29 10.43 17.39
C LYS A 201 0.04 9.84 18.08
N MET A 202 -1.13 9.88 17.46
CA MET A 202 -2.36 9.32 18.04
C MET A 202 -2.28 7.79 18.16
N VAL A 203 -1.73 7.12 17.15
CA VAL A 203 -1.50 5.65 17.19
C VAL A 203 -0.62 5.30 18.39
N LEU A 204 0.50 6.00 18.50
CA LEU A 204 1.49 5.85 19.56
C LEU A 204 0.91 6.09 20.96
N GLU A 205 0.12 7.14 21.13
CA GLU A 205 -0.57 7.45 22.39
C GLU A 205 -1.61 6.39 22.77
N HIS A 206 -2.33 5.87 21.79
CA HIS A 206 -3.29 4.79 21.99
C HIS A 206 -2.59 3.48 22.42
N MET A 207 -1.52 3.09 21.72
CA MET A 207 -0.76 1.88 22.05
C MET A 207 -0.03 2.02 23.41
N ALA A 208 0.44 3.21 23.75
CA ALA A 208 0.99 3.51 25.07
C ALA A 208 -0.02 3.25 26.19
N ALA A 209 -1.27 3.65 25.99
CA ALA A 209 -2.34 3.40 26.95
C ALA A 209 -2.56 1.89 27.17
N HIS A 210 -2.54 1.10 26.09
CA HIS A 210 -2.58 -0.36 26.21
C HIS A 210 -1.39 -0.93 26.95
N ILE A 211 -0.16 -0.54 26.59
CA ILE A 211 1.05 -1.01 27.27
C ILE A 211 0.95 -0.71 28.77
N GLN A 212 0.46 0.46 29.17
CA GLN A 212 0.43 0.84 30.58
C GLN A 212 -0.70 0.20 31.40
N HIS A 213 -1.90 0.10 30.83
CA HIS A 213 -3.12 -0.18 31.59
C HIS A 213 -3.90 -1.41 31.13
N ASP A 214 -3.60 -1.99 29.96
CA ASP A 214 -4.30 -3.18 29.49
C ASP A 214 -3.71 -4.44 30.15
N PRO A 215 -4.48 -5.17 30.98
CA PRO A 215 -4.00 -6.40 31.60
C PRO A 215 -3.69 -7.51 30.59
N LYS A 216 -4.22 -7.44 29.35
CA LYS A 216 -3.93 -8.39 28.28
C LYS A 216 -2.53 -8.20 27.70
N VAL A 217 -1.93 -7.01 27.85
CA VAL A 217 -0.62 -6.68 27.30
C VAL A 217 0.46 -6.93 28.36
N LYS A 218 1.19 -8.02 28.18
CA LYS A 218 2.29 -8.40 29.06
C LYS A 218 3.52 -7.53 28.76
N LYS A 219 3.82 -6.58 29.64
CA LYS A 219 5.00 -5.69 29.50
C LYS A 219 6.34 -6.45 29.42
N ILE A 220 6.41 -7.62 30.04
CA ILE A 220 7.61 -8.49 30.02
C ILE A 220 7.98 -8.95 28.60
N ASP A 221 7.00 -9.04 27.70
CA ASP A 221 7.21 -9.46 26.31
C ASP A 221 7.75 -8.31 25.44
N GLN A 222 8.02 -7.14 26.04
CA GLN A 222 8.50 -5.92 25.37
C GLN A 222 7.68 -5.60 24.11
N PRO A 223 6.35 -5.41 24.25
CA PRO A 223 5.46 -5.24 23.11
C PRO A 223 5.86 -4.02 22.27
N CYS A 224 5.73 -4.16 20.95
CA CYS A 224 5.95 -3.11 19.97
C CYS A 224 5.05 -1.90 20.26
N GLY A 225 5.63 -0.69 20.31
CA GLY A 225 4.88 0.55 20.58
C GLY A 225 3.85 0.95 19.52
N ILE A 226 3.74 0.21 18.41
CA ILE A 226 2.82 0.52 17.30
C ILE A 226 1.79 -0.58 17.06
N CYS A 227 2.19 -1.86 17.13
CA CYS A 227 1.31 -2.99 16.88
C CYS A 227 1.13 -3.94 18.07
N LEU A 228 1.79 -3.68 19.20
CA LEU A 228 1.75 -4.47 20.43
C LEU A 228 2.19 -5.93 20.30
N ARG A 229 2.77 -6.34 19.15
CA ARG A 229 3.38 -7.67 19.00
C ARG A 229 4.62 -7.78 19.89
N PRO A 230 4.88 -8.95 20.50
CA PRO A 230 6.03 -9.13 21.38
C PRO A 230 7.36 -8.99 20.63
N ALA A 231 8.41 -8.56 21.32
CA ALA A 231 9.76 -8.61 20.78
C ALA A 231 10.20 -10.07 20.59
N PRO A 232 11.05 -10.38 19.58
CA PRO A 232 11.73 -9.48 18.66
C PRO A 232 10.99 -9.29 17.32
N ILE A 233 9.69 -9.58 17.25
CA ILE A 233 8.93 -9.62 15.98
C ILE A 233 8.95 -8.27 15.26
N CYS A 234 8.99 -7.17 16.01
CA CYS A 234 9.10 -5.83 15.45
C CYS A 234 10.44 -5.20 15.77
N GLN A 235 11.15 -4.77 14.73
CA GLN A 235 12.45 -4.12 14.84
C GLN A 235 12.42 -2.80 14.07
N PHE A 236 12.96 -1.76 14.68
CA PHE A 236 13.06 -0.43 14.07
C PHE A 236 14.52 -0.09 13.92
N TYR A 237 14.93 0.16 12.69
CA TYR A 237 16.25 0.67 12.37
C TYR A 237 16.17 2.19 12.27
N LEU A 238 17.22 2.86 12.74
CA LEU A 238 17.32 4.31 12.66
C LEU A 238 18.38 4.67 11.62
N GLU A 239 18.05 5.61 10.75
CA GLU A 239 19.00 6.23 9.82
C GLU A 239 19.14 7.72 10.15
N LYS A 240 20.28 8.31 9.77
CA LYS A 240 20.47 9.76 9.89
C LYS A 240 19.75 10.46 8.74
N SER A 241 18.93 11.46 9.06
CA SER A 241 18.36 12.33 8.02
C SER A 241 19.45 13.14 7.31
N LYS A 242 19.15 13.61 6.09
CA LYS A 242 20.11 14.35 5.25
C LYS A 242 20.52 15.68 5.92
N GLY A 243 21.81 16.01 5.82
CA GLY A 243 22.40 17.27 6.31
C GLY A 243 23.23 17.12 7.59
N ALA A 244 24.11 18.09 7.86
CA ALA A 244 25.01 18.08 9.03
C ALA A 244 24.25 18.06 10.38
N ASN A 245 23.01 18.56 10.38
CA ASN A 245 22.13 18.62 11.55
C ASN A 245 20.93 17.66 11.43
N GLY A 246 20.99 16.69 10.52
CA GLY A 246 19.93 15.71 10.37
C GLY A 246 19.77 14.87 11.65
N GLY A 247 18.59 14.92 12.26
CA GLY A 247 18.21 14.02 13.35
C GLY A 247 18.05 12.57 12.90
N ASP A 248 17.96 11.65 13.86
CA ASP A 248 17.67 10.25 13.59
C ASP A 248 16.20 10.11 13.15
N ARG A 249 15.95 9.31 12.11
CA ARG A 249 14.61 8.95 11.62
C ARG A 249 14.51 7.43 11.51
N ILE A 250 13.30 6.89 11.56
CA ILE A 250 13.10 5.47 11.28
C ILE A 250 13.44 5.21 9.82
N ASP A 251 14.33 4.24 9.60
CA ASP A 251 14.56 3.65 8.29
C ASP A 251 13.37 2.74 7.96
N GLN A 252 12.44 3.27 7.16
CA GLN A 252 11.22 2.56 6.80
C GLN A 252 11.50 1.30 5.97
N TRP A 253 12.62 1.28 5.24
CA TRP A 253 12.99 0.16 4.38
C TRP A 253 13.49 -1.03 5.20
N HIS A 254 14.36 -0.79 6.17
CA HIS A 254 14.94 -1.86 6.98
C HIS A 254 14.06 -2.24 8.19
N SER A 255 13.14 -1.36 8.63
CA SER A 255 12.28 -1.63 9.77
C SER A 255 11.21 -2.68 9.49
N ILE A 256 11.00 -3.58 10.44
CA ILE A 256 10.09 -4.72 10.30
C ILE A 256 8.92 -4.51 11.26
N CYS A 257 7.91 -3.75 10.87
CA CYS A 257 6.65 -3.66 11.61
C CYS A 257 5.50 -3.74 10.62
N LYS A 258 4.49 -4.58 10.89
CA LYS A 258 3.31 -4.71 10.02
C LYS A 258 2.58 -3.37 9.84
N HIS A 259 2.62 -2.53 10.86
CA HIS A 259 1.89 -1.28 10.93
C HIS A 259 2.89 -0.12 11.03
N GLN A 260 3.78 0.04 10.06
CA GLN A 260 4.66 1.21 10.06
C GLN A 260 3.80 2.48 10.01
N VAL A 261 4.07 3.42 10.91
CA VAL A 261 3.42 4.74 10.90
C VAL A 261 4.50 5.80 10.74
N GLN A 262 4.19 6.85 9.99
CA GLN A 262 5.13 7.95 9.78
C GLN A 262 4.98 8.96 10.92
N PHE A 263 6.09 9.27 11.58
CA PHE A 263 6.16 10.33 12.57
C PHE A 263 7.60 10.79 12.72
N HIS A 264 7.75 12.05 13.11
CA HIS A 264 9.04 12.68 13.31
C HIS A 264 9.48 12.49 14.77
N TYR A 265 10.70 11.99 14.96
CA TYR A 265 11.36 12.00 16.25
C TYR A 265 12.30 13.20 16.31
N SER A 266 12.18 13.99 17.36
CA SER A 266 13.25 14.89 17.78
C SER A 266 14.02 14.25 18.91
N LYS A 267 15.34 14.50 18.99
CA LYS A 267 16.12 14.14 20.17
C LYS A 267 15.41 14.71 21.40
N ALA A 268 15.07 13.85 22.36
CA ALA A 268 14.34 14.25 23.56
C ALA A 268 15.26 15.12 24.44
N SER A 269 15.32 16.42 24.15
CA SER A 269 16.16 17.36 24.91
C SER A 269 15.40 17.98 26.08
N LYS A 270 14.06 18.09 26.00
CA LYS A 270 13.16 18.50 27.10
C LYS A 270 11.81 17.80 27.00
N ALA A 271 11.33 17.26 28.12
CA ALA A 271 9.97 16.73 28.22
C ALA A 271 8.98 17.90 28.11
N THR A 272 8.26 17.99 27.00
CA THR A 272 7.15 18.92 26.84
C THR A 272 5.84 18.15 27.03
N THR A 273 4.77 18.87 27.39
CA THR A 273 3.40 18.33 27.50
C THR A 273 2.92 17.62 26.23
N ALA A 274 3.56 17.86 25.09
CA ALA A 274 3.15 17.35 23.79
C ALA A 274 3.81 16.03 23.35
N SER A 275 4.80 15.48 24.08
CA SER A 275 5.64 14.40 23.55
C SER A 275 5.93 13.29 24.58
N PRO A 276 4.96 12.39 24.85
CA PRO A 276 5.20 11.24 25.72
C PRO A 276 6.28 10.34 25.14
N SER A 277 7.28 10.01 25.95
CA SER A 277 8.41 9.18 25.55
C SER A 277 8.05 7.70 25.68
N ILE A 278 7.42 7.14 24.64
CA ILE A 278 6.82 5.79 24.68
C ILE A 278 7.82 4.68 25.00
N TRP A 279 9.06 4.86 24.58
CA TRP A 279 10.16 3.94 24.87
C TRP A 279 10.44 3.81 26.38
N LYS A 280 10.13 4.82 27.21
CA LYS A 280 10.30 4.74 28.67
C LYS A 280 9.44 3.67 29.33
N TYR A 281 8.32 3.30 28.72
CA TYR A 281 7.34 2.38 29.32
C TYR A 281 7.85 0.96 29.50
N ASN A 282 8.63 0.47 28.52
CA ASN A 282 9.16 -0.89 28.54
C ASN A 282 10.64 -0.93 28.94
N LEU A 283 11.31 0.23 29.01
CA LEU A 283 12.76 0.26 29.20
C LEU A 283 13.24 -0.36 30.52
N PRO A 284 12.60 -0.14 31.69
CA PRO A 284 13.06 -0.79 32.92
C PRO A 284 13.04 -2.32 32.83
N LEU A 285 12.01 -2.87 32.17
CA LEU A 285 11.89 -4.31 31.94
C LEU A 285 12.92 -4.78 30.90
N HIS A 286 13.09 -4.04 29.79
CA HIS A 286 14.13 -4.33 28.82
C HIS A 286 15.51 -4.40 29.47
N PHE A 287 15.85 -3.43 30.32
CA PHE A 287 17.13 -3.39 31.00
C PHE A 287 17.32 -4.61 31.91
N LYS A 288 16.29 -4.95 32.70
CA LYS A 288 16.31 -6.13 33.58
C LYS A 288 16.47 -7.44 32.81
N HIS A 289 15.89 -7.55 31.61
CA HIS A 289 15.93 -8.78 30.81
C HIS A 289 17.16 -8.91 29.91
N THR A 290 17.54 -7.82 29.24
CA THR A 290 18.58 -7.81 28.20
C THR A 290 19.95 -7.41 28.76
N HIS A 291 19.99 -6.71 29.90
CA HIS A 291 21.22 -6.21 30.51
C HIS A 291 21.38 -6.71 31.95
N LEU A 292 21.39 -8.03 32.14
CA LEU A 292 21.51 -8.69 33.46
C LEU A 292 22.65 -8.14 34.34
N ASN A 293 23.73 -7.66 33.73
CA ASN A 293 24.94 -7.19 34.42
C ASN A 293 25.05 -5.66 34.53
N ARG A 294 24.04 -4.90 34.11
CA ARG A 294 24.02 -3.44 34.28
C ARG A 294 22.83 -3.06 35.15
N SER A 295 23.06 -2.17 36.13
CA SER A 295 21.97 -1.49 36.83
C SER A 295 21.56 -0.24 36.07
N LEU A 296 20.26 0.09 36.14
CA LEU A 296 19.72 1.37 35.68
C LEU A 296 20.32 2.55 36.47
N ASP A 297 20.79 2.33 37.69
CA ASP A 297 21.37 3.35 38.57
C ASP A 297 22.63 4.00 37.97
N GLY A 298 23.30 3.31 37.03
CA GLY A 298 24.47 3.86 36.32
C GLY A 298 24.13 4.95 35.30
N PHE A 299 22.85 5.28 35.12
CA PHE A 299 22.36 6.24 34.14
C PHE A 299 21.45 7.31 34.81
N PRO A 300 21.96 8.08 35.79
CA PRO A 300 21.15 9.03 36.57
C PRO A 300 20.56 10.16 35.71
N ASP A 301 21.24 10.53 34.63
CA ASP A 301 20.80 11.61 33.72
C ASP A 301 19.57 11.23 32.89
N LEU A 302 19.28 9.93 32.79
CA LEU A 302 18.13 9.44 32.06
C LEU A 302 16.99 9.24 33.05
N ASN A 303 16.12 10.25 33.19
CA ASN A 303 14.93 10.11 34.00
C ASN A 303 13.95 9.11 33.36
N TRP A 304 14.07 7.84 33.77
CA TRP A 304 13.29 6.69 33.33
C TRP A 304 11.91 6.63 33.97
N SER A 305 11.74 7.30 35.11
CA SER A 305 10.46 7.33 35.78
C SER A 305 9.47 8.15 34.96
N LEU A 306 8.26 7.61 34.79
CA LEU A 306 7.17 8.42 34.28
C LEU A 306 6.86 9.47 35.33
N THR A 307 6.69 10.71 34.90
CA THR A 307 6.18 11.77 35.77
C THR A 307 4.72 11.45 36.17
N ASN A 308 4.25 12.00 37.29
CA ASN A 308 2.84 11.86 37.68
C ASN A 308 1.91 12.41 36.59
N PHE A 309 2.33 13.49 35.93
CA PHE A 309 1.63 14.07 34.80
C PHE A 309 1.51 13.08 33.63
N GLU A 310 2.62 12.47 33.17
CA GLU A 310 2.56 11.48 32.09
C GLU A 310 1.67 10.28 32.43
N ARG A 311 1.76 9.77 33.68
CA ARG A 311 0.88 8.67 34.14
C ARG A 311 -0.59 9.07 34.05
N GLU A 312 -0.92 10.27 34.50
CA GLU A 312 -2.30 10.76 34.53
C GLU A 312 -2.85 11.01 33.11
N GLU A 313 -2.04 11.59 32.22
CA GLU A 313 -2.44 11.81 30.82
C GLU A 313 -2.66 10.49 30.06
N ILE A 314 -1.79 9.50 30.24
CA ILE A 314 -1.98 8.17 29.64
C ILE A 314 -3.23 7.50 30.21
N ARG A 315 -3.49 7.64 31.52
CA ARG A 315 -4.69 7.12 32.17
C ARG A 315 -5.96 7.76 31.60
N LYS A 316 -5.97 9.08 31.40
CA LYS A 316 -7.09 9.79 30.75
C LYS A 316 -7.34 9.25 29.34
N ARG A 317 -6.29 9.04 28.55
CA ARG A 317 -6.40 8.42 27.21
C ARG A 317 -6.90 7.00 27.26
N TRP A 318 -6.44 6.20 28.23
CA TRP A 318 -6.95 4.86 28.47
C TRP A 318 -8.46 4.88 28.70
N VAL A 319 -8.96 5.71 29.62
CA VAL A 319 -10.40 5.82 29.90
C VAL A 319 -11.18 6.28 28.65
N LYS A 320 -10.63 7.24 27.89
CA LYS A 320 -11.29 7.80 26.69
C LYS A 320 -11.14 6.95 25.43
N ARG A 321 -10.37 5.86 25.44
CA ARG A 321 -9.98 5.12 24.21
C ARG A 321 -11.17 4.64 23.37
N GLN A 322 -12.25 4.22 24.04
CA GLN A 322 -13.49 3.75 23.40
C GLN A 322 -14.44 4.89 23.04
N ALA A 323 -14.26 6.09 23.61
CA ALA A 323 -15.13 7.23 23.41
C ALA A 323 -14.79 8.01 22.13
N THR A 324 -13.85 7.53 21.31
CA THR A 324 -13.53 8.18 20.04
C THR A 324 -14.76 8.04 19.14
N PRO A 325 -15.49 9.13 18.84
CA PRO A 325 -16.66 9.02 17.99
C PRO A 325 -16.20 8.42 16.67
N ARG A 326 -16.88 7.34 16.25
CA ARG A 326 -16.67 6.76 14.92
C ARG A 326 -16.85 7.94 13.97
N ARG A 327 -15.78 8.36 13.28
CA ARG A 327 -15.88 9.40 12.25
C ARG A 327 -16.75 8.81 11.16
N VAL A 328 -18.06 8.96 11.30
CA VAL A 328 -18.98 8.80 10.19
C VAL A 328 -18.51 9.85 9.21
N ARG A 329 -17.91 9.40 8.11
CA ARG A 329 -17.61 10.30 7.02
C ARG A 329 -18.90 11.04 6.73
N LYS A 330 -18.90 12.36 6.84
CA LYS A 330 -19.97 13.16 6.25
C LYS A 330 -20.05 12.63 4.83
N LYS A 331 -21.22 12.10 4.46
CA LYS A 331 -21.52 11.66 3.10
C LYS A 331 -21.35 12.91 2.24
N GLY A 332 -20.12 13.14 1.77
CA GLY A 332 -19.82 14.25 0.90
C GLY A 332 -20.50 14.00 -0.44
N ASP A 333 -20.54 15.03 -1.28
CA ASP A 333 -20.79 14.90 -2.72
C ASP A 333 -19.66 14.11 -3.38
N GLU A 334 -19.48 12.86 -2.97
CA GLU A 334 -18.62 11.93 -3.66
C GLU A 334 -19.20 11.79 -5.08
N PRO A 335 -18.42 12.10 -6.13
CA PRO A 335 -18.92 12.08 -7.48
C PRO A 335 -19.52 10.70 -7.75
N GLN A 336 -20.85 10.66 -7.89
CA GLN A 336 -21.55 9.41 -8.04
C GLN A 336 -21.27 8.86 -9.44
N PHE A 337 -20.29 7.98 -9.54
CA PHE A 337 -20.11 7.17 -10.74
C PHE A 337 -21.38 6.35 -10.94
N VAL A 338 -22.05 6.54 -12.08
CA VAL A 338 -23.00 5.55 -12.57
C VAL A 338 -22.18 4.40 -13.12
N ILE A 339 -22.13 3.30 -12.39
CA ILE A 339 -21.41 2.08 -12.77
C ILE A 339 -22.28 1.32 -13.78
N SER A 340 -21.65 0.76 -14.80
CA SER A 340 -22.32 -0.13 -15.75
C SER A 340 -22.52 -1.50 -15.13
N ASP A 341 -23.77 -1.92 -14.96
CA ASP A 341 -24.11 -3.26 -14.43
C ASP A 341 -23.50 -4.41 -15.25
N ALA A 342 -23.43 -4.27 -16.58
CA ALA A 342 -22.85 -5.27 -17.47
C ALA A 342 -21.32 -5.44 -17.32
N HIS A 343 -20.64 -4.49 -16.67
CA HIS A 343 -19.20 -4.42 -16.57
C HIS A 343 -18.73 -4.41 -15.11
N ARG A 344 -19.51 -5.04 -14.23
CA ARG A 344 -19.11 -5.32 -12.84
C ARG A 344 -18.49 -6.70 -12.79
N SER A 345 -17.34 -6.81 -12.14
CA SER A 345 -16.64 -8.09 -11.92
C SER A 345 -17.36 -9.01 -10.92
N ASP A 346 -18.33 -8.51 -10.16
CA ASP A 346 -19.17 -9.31 -9.27
C ASP A 346 -20.07 -10.19 -10.14
N GLY A 347 -19.56 -11.35 -10.52
CA GLY A 347 -20.20 -12.28 -11.44
C GLY A 347 -21.64 -12.44 -11.00
N GLY A 348 -22.56 -11.94 -11.84
CA GLY A 348 -24.02 -12.02 -11.66
C GLY A 348 -24.57 -13.45 -11.67
N GLY A 349 -23.79 -14.42 -11.18
CA GLY A 349 -24.30 -15.66 -10.63
C GLY A 349 -25.40 -15.28 -9.67
N MET A 350 -26.62 -15.57 -10.09
CA MET A 350 -27.84 -15.47 -9.33
C MET A 350 -27.58 -15.90 -7.89
N ARG A 351 -27.25 -14.95 -7.01
CA ARG A 351 -27.64 -15.11 -5.62
C ARG A 351 -29.15 -15.26 -5.71
N PRO A 352 -29.74 -16.36 -5.22
CA PRO A 352 -31.18 -16.39 -5.08
C PRO A 352 -31.50 -15.15 -4.26
N THR A 353 -32.10 -14.14 -4.92
CA THR A 353 -32.89 -13.14 -4.22
C THR A 353 -33.70 -13.95 -3.25
N ASN A 354 -33.50 -13.72 -1.95
CA ASN A 354 -34.29 -14.33 -0.88
C ASN A 354 -35.72 -14.38 -1.40
N LEU A 355 -36.15 -15.56 -1.85
CA LEU A 355 -37.53 -15.80 -2.23
C LEU A 355 -38.23 -15.50 -0.93
N ASP A 356 -39.01 -14.42 -0.91
CA ASP A 356 -39.92 -14.09 0.16
C ASP A 356 -40.61 -15.39 0.56
N VAL A 357 -40.16 -15.96 1.67
CA VAL A 357 -40.91 -16.98 2.38
C VAL A 357 -42.06 -16.19 2.97
N HIS A 358 -43.08 -15.99 2.13
CA HIS A 358 -44.41 -15.70 2.60
C HIS A 358 -44.80 -16.90 3.46
N GLU A 359 -44.60 -16.73 4.76
CA GLU A 359 -45.06 -17.62 5.80
C GLU A 359 -46.57 -17.79 5.60
N VAL A 360 -46.96 -18.89 4.99
CA VAL A 360 -48.34 -19.37 4.96
C VAL A 360 -48.66 -19.72 6.41
N MET A 361 -49.23 -18.75 7.13
CA MET A 361 -49.93 -19.00 8.39
C MET A 361 -51.08 -19.95 8.10
N THR A 362 -50.85 -21.24 8.35
CA THR A 362 -51.92 -22.22 8.53
C THR A 362 -52.63 -21.90 9.84
N THR A 363 -53.85 -21.41 9.68
CA THR A 363 -54.86 -21.20 10.72
C THR A 363 -55.09 -22.49 11.52
N SER A 364 -54.85 -22.42 12.83
CA SER A 364 -55.43 -23.35 13.81
C SER A 364 -56.17 -22.55 14.87
N HIS A 365 -57.49 -22.71 14.83
CA HIS A 365 -58.50 -22.24 15.76
C HIS A 365 -58.09 -22.37 17.24
N THR A 366 -58.19 -21.27 17.99
CA THR A 366 -58.80 -21.29 19.33
C THR A 366 -59.56 -19.99 19.58
N VAL A 367 -60.75 -20.17 20.15
CA VAL A 367 -61.81 -19.19 20.38
C VAL A 367 -61.49 -18.35 21.62
N ARG A 368 -61.75 -17.03 21.58
CA ARG A 368 -62.36 -16.26 22.67
C ARG A 368 -62.75 -14.83 22.23
N PHE A 369 -64.00 -14.49 22.56
CA PHE A 369 -64.64 -13.18 22.64
C PHE A 369 -63.77 -12.20 23.47
N ASP A 370 -63.74 -10.88 23.29
CA ASP A 370 -64.87 -9.94 23.27
C ASP A 370 -64.42 -8.53 22.80
N ASP A 371 -65.40 -7.72 22.38
CA ASP A 371 -65.45 -6.23 22.26
C ASP A 371 -64.35 -5.50 21.45
N GLY A 372 -64.62 -4.73 20.40
CA GLY A 372 -65.68 -3.75 20.23
C GLY A 372 -65.08 -2.35 20.22
N ILE A 373 -65.07 -1.69 19.05
CA ILE A 373 -65.25 -0.23 18.80
C ILE A 373 -64.79 0.09 17.37
N GLU A 374 -65.78 0.46 16.55
CA GLU A 374 -65.61 1.15 15.28
C GLU A 374 -65.29 2.63 15.53
N ALA A 375 -64.33 3.17 14.77
CA ALA A 375 -64.36 4.57 14.38
C ALA A 375 -63.61 4.76 13.06
N SER A 376 -64.41 5.03 12.03
CA SER A 376 -64.06 5.64 10.76
C SER A 376 -63.46 7.03 10.92
N GLU A 377 -62.59 7.45 9.99
CA GLU A 377 -62.53 8.76 9.30
C GLU A 377 -61.19 8.84 8.52
N HIS A 378 -61.20 8.93 7.18
CA HIS A 378 -61.31 10.15 6.35
C HIS A 378 -60.20 11.20 6.55
N SER A 379 -59.47 11.50 5.46
CA SER A 379 -59.11 12.84 4.93
C SER A 379 -57.71 12.81 4.26
N SER A 380 -57.67 12.94 2.92
CA SER A 380 -57.16 14.07 2.12
C SER A 380 -55.68 14.40 2.37
N SER A 381 -54.75 14.17 1.43
CA SER A 381 -54.53 14.89 0.15
C SER A 381 -54.36 16.40 0.32
N GLU A 382 -53.14 16.89 0.52
CA GLU A 382 -52.75 18.26 0.11
C GLU A 382 -51.27 18.27 -0.32
N ASN A 383 -51.06 18.62 -1.60
CA ASN A 383 -49.83 19.22 -2.11
C ASN A 383 -49.64 20.61 -1.49
N PRO A 384 -48.40 21.13 -1.50
CA PRO A 384 -48.27 22.46 -2.09
C PRO A 384 -47.12 22.54 -3.08
N GLU A 385 -47.46 23.00 -4.27
CA GLU A 385 -46.59 23.72 -5.18
C GLU A 385 -46.15 25.04 -4.52
N SER A 386 -44.87 25.39 -4.65
CA SER A 386 -44.42 26.76 -4.44
C SER A 386 -43.36 27.09 -5.49
N GLU A 387 -43.82 27.76 -6.54
CA GLU A 387 -43.01 28.57 -7.44
C GLU A 387 -42.40 29.74 -6.65
N HIS A 388 -41.10 30.00 -6.82
CA HIS A 388 -40.57 31.33 -6.56
C HIS A 388 -39.41 31.62 -7.53
N GLU A 389 -39.75 32.36 -8.58
CA GLU A 389 -38.80 33.14 -9.38
C GLU A 389 -38.26 34.31 -8.54
N GLY A 390 -37.00 34.68 -8.75
CA GLY A 390 -36.35 35.78 -8.07
C GLY A 390 -34.87 35.89 -8.43
N SER A 391 -34.60 36.30 -9.66
CA SER A 391 -33.29 36.73 -10.16
C SER A 391 -32.77 37.92 -9.37
N GLU A 392 -31.49 37.91 -8.99
CA GLU A 392 -30.62 39.10 -9.00
C GLU A 392 -29.15 38.71 -8.80
N SER A 393 -28.31 39.08 -9.78
CA SER A 393 -26.85 39.06 -9.69
C SER A 393 -26.35 40.16 -8.74
N PRO A 394 -25.12 40.04 -8.24
CA PRO A 394 -24.27 41.22 -8.29
C PRO A 394 -22.85 40.97 -8.78
N ALA A 395 -22.38 42.02 -9.44
CA ALA A 395 -21.07 42.19 -10.02
C ALA A 395 -19.97 42.34 -8.97
N SER A 396 -18.79 41.99 -9.46
CA SER A 396 -17.44 42.30 -9.00
C SER A 396 -17.28 43.73 -8.47
N LEU A 397 -16.65 43.89 -7.30
CA LEU A 397 -15.90 45.09 -6.95
C LEU A 397 -14.73 44.72 -6.03
N SER A 398 -13.54 44.90 -6.57
CA SER A 398 -12.25 44.92 -5.89
C SER A 398 -12.15 46.16 -5.00
N GLN A 399 -11.79 46.00 -3.72
CA GLN A 399 -11.13 47.07 -2.98
C GLN A 399 -10.18 46.54 -1.92
N VAL A 400 -9.00 47.16 -1.94
CA VAL A 400 -7.84 47.02 -1.08
C VAL A 400 -8.14 47.67 0.26
N GLY A 401 -7.72 47.03 1.36
CA GLY A 401 -7.78 47.61 2.70
C GLY A 401 -6.84 46.89 3.66
N GLU A 402 -5.59 47.35 3.74
CA GLU A 402 -4.72 47.15 4.90
C GLU A 402 -5.39 47.74 6.14
N GLY A 403 -5.48 46.94 7.21
CA GLY A 403 -6.01 47.35 8.50
C GLY A 403 -5.34 46.57 9.61
N THR A 404 -4.24 47.12 10.11
CA THR A 404 -3.58 46.74 11.36
C THR A 404 -4.52 47.00 12.53
N LEU A 405 -4.79 45.98 13.35
CA LEU A 405 -5.45 46.14 14.65
C LEU A 405 -4.78 45.19 15.63
N GLU A 406 -3.81 45.75 16.34
CA GLU A 406 -3.47 45.35 17.71
C GLU A 406 -4.73 45.58 18.56
N ASP A 407 -5.17 44.59 19.33
CA ASP A 407 -5.35 44.80 20.77
C ASP A 407 -5.82 43.56 21.56
N GLN A 408 -5.20 43.46 22.74
CA GLN A 408 -5.79 43.11 24.03
C GLN A 408 -6.12 41.64 24.35
N LEU A 409 -5.10 41.04 24.97
CA LEU A 409 -5.14 40.29 26.22
C LEU A 409 -6.45 40.44 27.05
N GLU A 410 -7.16 39.33 27.25
CA GLU A 410 -7.95 39.12 28.47
C GLU A 410 -7.54 37.80 29.13
N GLU A 411 -6.86 37.94 30.27
CA GLU A 411 -6.61 36.88 31.23
C GLU A 411 -7.92 36.53 31.96
N GLY A 412 -8.52 35.40 31.61
CA GLY A 412 -9.62 34.81 32.36
C GLY A 412 -9.11 34.08 33.60
N GLY A 413 -9.05 34.79 34.72
CA GLY A 413 -8.79 34.21 36.05
C GLY A 413 -9.90 33.25 36.48
N PHE A 414 -9.57 31.97 36.62
CA PHE A 414 -10.43 30.98 37.25
C PHE A 414 -10.22 31.00 38.77
N ARG A 415 -11.30 31.31 39.49
CA ARG A 415 -11.40 31.30 40.95
C ARG A 415 -11.34 29.86 41.47
N GLU A 416 -10.37 29.59 42.32
CA GLU A 416 -10.40 28.47 43.27
C GLU A 416 -11.14 28.96 44.50
N ASP A 417 -12.32 28.42 44.78
CA ASP A 417 -12.95 28.44 46.10
C ASP A 417 -13.86 27.20 46.21
N ASP A 418 -13.86 26.63 47.41
CA ASP A 418 -14.76 25.61 47.95
C ASP A 418 -14.58 24.17 47.46
N LEU A 419 -13.90 23.35 48.28
CA LEU A 419 -14.50 22.18 48.95
C LEU A 419 -13.56 21.66 50.05
N ASP A 420 -13.73 22.20 51.25
CA ASP A 420 -13.22 21.62 52.49
C ASP A 420 -14.11 20.45 52.95
N GLY A 421 -13.44 19.38 53.36
CA GLY A 421 -13.80 18.63 54.57
C GLY A 421 -14.71 17.42 54.40
N VAL A 422 -14.12 16.21 54.43
CA VAL A 422 -14.57 15.14 55.35
C VAL A 422 -13.38 14.31 55.83
N SER A 423 -13.40 14.10 57.15
CA SER A 423 -12.51 13.42 58.09
C SER A 423 -11.86 12.09 57.71
N SER A 424 -10.55 12.02 57.97
CA SER A 424 -9.87 11.13 58.94
C SER A 424 -10.60 9.84 59.37
N VAL A 425 -10.08 8.69 58.93
CA VAL A 425 -10.13 7.44 59.71
C VAL A 425 -8.73 6.82 59.73
N ASN A 426 -8.18 6.75 60.94
CA ASN A 426 -6.97 6.03 61.29
C ASN A 426 -7.10 4.54 60.97
N ASN A 427 -6.04 3.91 60.47
CA ASN A 427 -5.65 2.60 60.98
C ASN A 427 -4.14 2.37 60.84
N SER A 428 -3.55 2.08 61.99
CA SER A 428 -2.15 1.70 62.21
C SER A 428 -2.12 0.24 62.68
N MET A 429 -0.96 -0.40 62.53
CA MET A 429 -0.59 -1.76 62.97
C MET A 429 -1.08 -2.91 62.06
N ALA A 430 -0.34 -4.00 61.81
CA ALA A 430 0.83 -4.56 62.46
C ALA A 430 1.67 -5.39 61.48
N ALA A 431 2.91 -5.61 61.84
CA ALA A 431 3.89 -6.44 61.14
C ALA A 431 3.84 -7.92 61.56
N LEU A 432 4.35 -8.78 60.66
CA LEU A 432 4.91 -10.14 60.84
C LEU A 432 3.92 -11.33 61.03
N PRO A 433 4.32 -12.60 60.77
CA PRO A 433 5.65 -13.10 60.36
C PRO A 433 5.68 -14.05 59.14
N SER A 434 6.90 -14.20 58.63
CA SER A 434 7.40 -15.27 57.76
C SER A 434 7.13 -16.68 58.33
N GLN A 435 6.69 -17.61 57.47
CA GLN A 435 6.83 -19.04 57.70
C GLN A 435 7.58 -19.69 56.52
N THR A 436 8.79 -20.12 56.83
CA THR A 436 9.58 -21.13 56.13
C THR A 436 9.15 -22.51 56.58
N VAL A 437 8.80 -23.40 55.64
CA VAL A 437 8.86 -24.86 55.85
C VAL A 437 9.37 -25.51 54.55
N PRO A 438 10.29 -26.50 54.62
CA PRO A 438 11.03 -27.03 53.49
C PRO A 438 10.32 -28.23 52.86
N VAL A 439 10.55 -28.47 51.56
CA VAL A 439 10.33 -29.78 50.95
C VAL A 439 11.57 -30.16 50.14
N THR A 440 12.27 -31.17 50.62
CA THR A 440 13.31 -31.94 49.94
C THR A 440 12.73 -33.25 49.40
N HIS A 441 13.44 -33.84 48.44
CA HIS A 441 13.26 -35.14 47.75
C HIS A 441 12.30 -35.14 46.55
N ALA A 442 12.58 -35.78 45.42
CA ALA A 442 13.76 -36.51 44.92
C ALA A 442 13.61 -36.69 43.40
N MET A 443 14.73 -37.06 42.76
CA MET A 443 14.84 -37.41 41.34
C MET A 443 13.95 -38.58 40.92
N GLY A 444 13.48 -38.54 39.67
CA GLY A 444 12.81 -39.65 38.99
C GLY A 444 12.79 -39.44 37.48
N ILE A 445 13.86 -39.90 36.81
CA ILE A 445 13.98 -40.04 35.36
C ILE A 445 13.00 -41.14 34.90
N THR A 446 12.11 -40.85 33.95
CA THR A 446 11.62 -41.86 32.99
C THR A 446 11.36 -41.23 31.62
N SER A 447 12.00 -41.81 30.61
CA SER A 447 11.76 -41.60 29.18
C SER A 447 10.33 -42.02 28.81
N GLY A 448 9.63 -41.17 28.06
CA GLY A 448 8.35 -41.49 27.42
C GLY A 448 8.46 -41.29 25.91
N MET A 449 8.25 -42.38 25.18
CA MET A 449 8.48 -42.56 23.74
C MET A 449 7.51 -41.78 22.85
N LEU A 450 8.02 -41.42 21.67
CA LEU A 450 7.30 -40.91 20.51
C LEU A 450 6.18 -41.87 20.08
N HIS A 451 4.94 -41.37 20.02
CA HIS A 451 3.86 -42.02 19.29
C HIS A 451 3.78 -41.46 17.87
N ALA A 452 4.14 -42.30 16.90
CA ALA A 452 3.89 -42.09 15.49
C ALA A 452 2.39 -42.30 15.16
N PRO A 453 1.82 -41.58 14.18
CA PRO A 453 0.46 -41.79 13.72
C PRO A 453 0.33 -43.09 12.88
N PRO A 454 -0.83 -43.77 12.91
CA PRO A 454 -1.02 -45.05 12.24
C PRO A 454 -1.15 -44.89 10.71
N ALA A 455 -0.48 -45.81 10.01
CA ALA A 455 -0.55 -45.99 8.57
C ALA A 455 -1.94 -46.46 8.11
N ILE A 456 -2.41 -45.86 7.03
CA ILE A 456 -3.64 -46.23 6.32
C ILE A 456 -3.31 -47.38 5.35
N PRO A 457 -4.08 -48.49 5.33
CA PRO A 457 -3.85 -49.59 4.41
C PRO A 457 -4.35 -49.28 2.99
N PRO A 458 -3.69 -49.78 1.93
CA PRO A 458 -4.14 -49.60 0.55
C PRO A 458 -5.27 -50.58 0.23
N ALA A 459 -6.42 -50.03 -0.15
CA ALA A 459 -7.52 -50.80 -0.73
C ALA A 459 -7.27 -50.98 -2.23
N SER A 460 -7.07 -52.23 -2.63
CA SER A 460 -7.09 -52.72 -3.99
C SER A 460 -8.54 -52.99 -4.43
N ASN A 461 -8.95 -52.46 -5.59
CA ASN A 461 -9.78 -53.19 -6.54
C ASN A 461 -9.75 -52.56 -7.94
N PRO A 462 -9.80 -53.37 -9.01
CA PRO A 462 -9.61 -52.92 -10.39
C PRO A 462 -10.95 -52.49 -11.01
N ILE A 463 -10.97 -51.34 -11.67
CA ILE A 463 -12.07 -50.93 -12.55
C ILE A 463 -11.56 -50.81 -13.98
N ALA A 464 -12.35 -51.38 -14.86
CA ALA A 464 -12.11 -51.64 -16.27
C ALA A 464 -11.72 -50.40 -17.09
N THR A 465 -10.76 -50.64 -17.99
CA THR A 465 -10.40 -49.81 -19.13
C THR A 465 -11.56 -49.73 -20.15
N PRO A 466 -12.02 -48.52 -20.54
CA PRO A 466 -12.73 -48.35 -21.79
C PRO A 466 -11.73 -48.12 -22.95
N VAL A 467 -12.02 -48.84 -24.02
CA VAL A 467 -11.35 -48.88 -25.32
C VAL A 467 -11.27 -47.49 -25.97
N LEU A 468 -10.07 -47.12 -26.44
CA LEU A 468 -9.84 -45.98 -27.34
C LEU A 468 -10.61 -46.15 -28.65
N PRO A 469 -11.36 -45.13 -29.14
CA PRO A 469 -11.64 -44.99 -30.55
C PRO A 469 -10.46 -44.33 -31.27
N SER A 470 -10.15 -44.93 -32.41
CA SER A 470 -9.03 -44.69 -33.30
C SER A 470 -8.99 -43.28 -33.90
N ASP A 471 -7.79 -42.72 -33.99
CA ASP A 471 -7.47 -41.52 -34.78
C ASP A 471 -7.82 -41.71 -36.27
N PRO A 472 -8.48 -40.74 -36.92
CA PRO A 472 -8.54 -40.66 -38.37
C PRO A 472 -7.27 -40.01 -38.93
N GLN A 473 -6.60 -40.73 -39.83
CA GLN A 473 -5.50 -40.23 -40.65
C GLN A 473 -5.86 -38.94 -41.40
N PRO A 474 -4.94 -37.96 -41.49
CA PRO A 474 -5.05 -36.91 -42.49
C PRO A 474 -4.56 -37.42 -43.86
N ALA A 475 -5.47 -37.37 -44.83
CA ALA A 475 -5.23 -37.65 -46.23
C ALA A 475 -4.17 -36.69 -46.81
N ALA A 476 -3.17 -37.27 -47.46
CA ALA A 476 -2.19 -36.55 -48.26
C ALA A 476 -2.87 -35.99 -49.52
N LEU A 477 -2.99 -34.66 -49.60
CA LEU A 477 -3.30 -33.94 -50.84
C LEU A 477 -2.00 -33.43 -51.45
N SER A 478 -1.49 -34.17 -52.42
CA SER A 478 -0.49 -33.70 -53.37
C SER A 478 -1.07 -32.55 -54.19
N THR A 479 -0.50 -31.35 -54.05
CA THR A 479 -0.70 -30.26 -55.01
C THR A 479 0.66 -29.91 -55.61
N THR A 480 0.83 -30.32 -56.86
CA THR A 480 1.90 -29.97 -57.77
C THR A 480 1.70 -28.53 -58.25
N ILE A 481 2.69 -27.64 -58.06
CA ILE A 481 2.77 -26.36 -58.77
C ILE A 481 4.21 -26.20 -59.32
N PRO A 482 4.38 -25.82 -60.60
CA PRO A 482 5.64 -25.93 -61.32
C PRO A 482 6.59 -24.74 -61.08
N ALA A 483 7.88 -25.03 -61.25
CA ALA A 483 8.98 -24.09 -61.27
C ALA A 483 9.09 -23.34 -62.61
N SER A 484 9.20 -22.01 -62.56
CA SER A 484 9.88 -21.11 -63.51
C SER A 484 9.90 -19.71 -62.89
N LEU A 485 11.06 -19.21 -62.43
CA LEU A 485 12.13 -18.50 -63.18
C LEU A 485 11.95 -16.97 -63.19
N MET A 486 13.06 -16.31 -62.82
CA MET A 486 13.51 -14.94 -63.10
C MET A 486 13.34 -13.86 -62.01
N ALA A 487 14.45 -13.66 -61.30
CA ALA A 487 15.19 -12.40 -61.14
C ALA A 487 14.40 -11.09 -60.98
N SER A 488 14.55 -10.46 -59.81
CA SER A 488 14.55 -8.99 -59.73
C SER A 488 15.54 -8.49 -58.68
N SER A 489 16.26 -7.47 -59.09
CA SER A 489 17.46 -6.84 -58.55
C SER A 489 17.26 -6.13 -57.21
N ALA A 490 18.23 -6.30 -56.30
CA ALA A 490 18.41 -5.45 -55.13
C ALA A 490 18.91 -4.04 -55.53
N PRO A 491 18.37 -2.96 -54.94
CA PRO A 491 18.93 -1.62 -55.12
C PRO A 491 20.18 -1.41 -54.23
N PRO A 492 21.15 -0.59 -54.67
CA PRO A 492 22.40 -0.37 -53.95
C PRO A 492 22.23 0.54 -52.71
N PRO A 493 23.15 0.46 -51.73
CA PRO A 493 23.06 1.24 -50.50
C PRO A 493 23.37 2.72 -50.74
N GLN A 494 22.52 3.60 -50.24
CA GLN A 494 22.74 5.04 -50.24
C GLN A 494 23.75 5.41 -49.14
N ILE A 495 24.81 6.11 -49.56
CA ILE A 495 25.83 6.70 -48.70
C ILE A 495 25.27 8.01 -48.13
N VAL A 496 25.16 8.08 -46.80
CA VAL A 496 24.80 9.30 -46.06
C VAL A 496 26.07 10.14 -45.82
N PRO A 497 26.10 11.43 -46.16
CA PRO A 497 27.24 12.30 -45.86
C PRO A 497 27.24 12.73 -44.37
N PRO A 498 28.43 12.97 -43.78
CA PRO A 498 28.54 13.41 -42.39
C PRO A 498 28.14 14.88 -42.21
N PRO A 499 27.66 15.27 -41.01
CA PRO A 499 27.22 16.64 -40.76
C PRO A 499 28.39 17.62 -40.67
N THR A 500 28.19 18.76 -41.32
CA THR A 500 29.06 19.93 -41.37
C THR A 500 29.22 20.56 -39.98
N GLN A 501 30.46 20.71 -39.51
CA GLN A 501 30.76 21.51 -38.31
C GLN A 501 30.67 23.00 -38.66
N ALA A 502 29.76 23.71 -37.99
CA ALA A 502 29.69 25.16 -38.01
C ALA A 502 30.65 25.74 -36.97
N SER A 503 31.64 26.48 -37.45
CA SER A 503 32.54 27.34 -36.68
C SER A 503 31.80 28.62 -36.26
N GLY A 504 31.52 28.75 -34.97
CA GLY A 504 30.95 29.95 -34.35
C GLY A 504 31.99 30.71 -33.54
N SER A 505 32.18 31.98 -33.89
CA SER A 505 33.16 32.95 -33.41
C SER A 505 32.98 33.40 -31.96
N ASN A 506 34.11 33.75 -31.34
CA ASN A 506 34.22 34.48 -30.08
C ASN A 506 33.45 35.82 -30.10
N THR A 507 32.69 36.09 -29.05
CA THR A 507 32.34 37.46 -28.65
C THR A 507 32.24 37.52 -27.12
N GLU A 508 33.15 38.29 -26.53
CA GLU A 508 33.13 38.69 -25.13
C GLU A 508 31.94 39.61 -24.88
N MET A 509 31.14 39.32 -23.85
CA MET A 509 30.38 40.34 -23.12
C MET A 509 30.28 39.97 -21.65
N SER A 510 30.71 40.91 -20.82
CA SER A 510 30.57 40.98 -19.37
C SER A 510 29.10 40.97 -18.93
N GLY A 511 28.76 40.21 -17.89
CA GLY A 511 27.43 40.29 -17.29
C GLY A 511 27.12 39.28 -16.18
N THR A 512 27.24 39.76 -14.94
CA THR A 512 26.44 39.49 -13.71
C THR A 512 26.06 38.07 -13.25
N CYS A 513 26.23 37.87 -11.94
CA CYS A 513 25.98 36.68 -11.13
C CYS A 513 24.58 36.05 -11.32
N ARG A 514 24.55 34.75 -11.63
CA ARG A 514 23.39 33.88 -11.39
C ARG A 514 23.83 32.55 -10.77
N SER A 515 23.06 32.11 -9.78
CA SER A 515 23.22 30.92 -8.94
C SER A 515 23.50 29.65 -9.76
N GLY A 516 24.65 29.03 -9.48
CA GLY A 516 25.11 27.80 -10.13
C GLY A 516 24.27 26.59 -9.73
N ARG A 517 23.73 25.91 -10.74
CA ARG A 517 23.17 24.56 -10.69
C ARG A 517 24.32 23.58 -10.51
N GLU A 518 24.39 22.86 -9.39
CA GLU A 518 25.40 21.83 -9.13
C GLU A 518 25.37 20.75 -10.22
N ARG A 519 26.47 20.62 -10.97
CA ARG A 519 26.68 19.50 -11.89
C ARG A 519 27.27 18.33 -11.11
N ILE A 520 26.48 17.28 -10.93
CA ILE A 520 26.98 15.98 -10.46
C ILE A 520 27.79 15.37 -11.61
N LYS A 521 29.12 15.32 -11.48
CA LYS A 521 29.97 14.50 -12.34
C LYS A 521 30.09 13.11 -11.73
N GLN A 522 29.68 12.07 -12.47
CA GLN A 522 30.02 10.70 -12.13
C GLN A 522 31.52 10.49 -12.40
N VAL A 523 32.26 10.04 -11.38
CA VAL A 523 33.65 9.60 -11.50
C VAL A 523 33.64 8.08 -11.53
N LEU A 524 34.21 7.49 -12.58
CA LEU A 524 34.20 6.04 -12.86
C LEU A 524 35.25 5.24 -12.06
N GLU A 525 36.18 5.91 -11.37
CA GLU A 525 37.26 5.28 -10.61
C GLU A 525 37.27 5.76 -9.16
N ILE A 526 37.19 4.82 -8.21
CA ILE A 526 37.00 5.06 -6.77
C ILE A 526 38.19 5.81 -6.12
N ASP A 527 39.34 5.82 -6.77
CA ASP A 527 40.60 6.33 -6.19
C ASP A 527 40.99 7.74 -6.68
N THR A 528 40.16 8.36 -7.53
CA THR A 528 40.45 9.68 -8.13
C THR A 528 39.44 10.72 -7.63
N CYS A 529 39.92 11.77 -6.96
CA CYS A 529 39.04 12.86 -6.53
C CYS A 529 38.51 13.65 -7.75
N VAL A 530 37.33 14.28 -7.62
CA VAL A 530 36.77 15.21 -8.64
C VAL A 530 37.75 16.34 -9.00
N CYS A 531 38.67 16.70 -8.10
CA CYS A 531 39.71 17.70 -8.37
C CYS A 531 40.94 17.15 -9.15
N GLY A 532 40.92 15.88 -9.57
CA GLY A 532 41.99 15.24 -10.35
C GLY A 532 43.17 14.69 -9.54
N GLU A 533 43.14 14.79 -8.21
CA GLU A 533 44.21 14.27 -7.34
C GLU A 533 43.90 12.85 -6.86
N VAL A 534 44.95 12.04 -6.70
CA VAL A 534 44.87 10.68 -6.16
C VAL A 534 44.49 10.75 -4.69
N ALA A 535 43.46 9.99 -4.30
CA ALA A 535 43.02 9.95 -2.92
C ALA A 535 44.09 9.26 -2.04
N GLY A 536 44.37 9.82 -0.85
CA GLY A 536 45.43 9.31 0.03
C GLY A 536 45.21 7.86 0.50
N PRO A 537 46.26 7.18 1.00
CA PRO A 537 46.20 5.76 1.38
C PRO A 537 45.08 5.47 2.39
N ARG A 538 44.34 4.38 2.17
CA ARG A 538 43.23 3.95 3.03
C ARG A 538 43.73 3.67 4.45
N ASP A 539 43.24 4.41 5.43
CA ASP A 539 43.38 4.05 6.84
C ASP A 539 42.26 3.04 7.20
N VAL A 540 42.54 1.77 6.90
CA VAL A 540 41.57 0.66 6.95
C VAL A 540 40.99 0.44 8.36
N GLN A 541 41.62 0.96 9.41
CA GLN A 541 41.23 0.62 10.78
C GLN A 541 40.19 1.54 11.42
N ARG A 542 39.85 2.72 10.87
CA ARG A 542 38.99 3.65 11.64
C ARG A 542 37.81 4.32 10.93
N ARG A 543 37.75 4.47 9.60
CA ARG A 543 36.58 5.11 8.93
C ARG A 543 36.37 4.63 7.48
N PRO A 544 35.13 4.46 6.98
CA PRO A 544 34.84 3.96 5.63
C PRO A 544 34.75 5.08 4.56
N TYR A 545 35.42 6.22 4.77
CA TYR A 545 35.41 7.31 3.79
C TYR A 545 36.82 7.82 3.51
N ILE A 546 37.09 8.16 2.25
CA ILE A 546 38.33 8.79 1.81
C ILE A 546 38.06 10.29 1.65
N LYS A 547 38.93 11.13 2.24
CA LYS A 547 38.82 12.59 2.14
C LYS A 547 39.97 13.12 1.28
N CYS A 548 39.66 13.99 0.33
CA CYS A 548 40.69 14.63 -0.49
C CYS A 548 41.63 15.46 0.40
N VAL A 549 42.94 15.37 0.15
CA VAL A 549 43.98 16.03 0.97
C VAL A 549 44.21 17.49 0.54
N LYS A 550 43.68 17.89 -0.62
CA LYS A 550 43.87 19.24 -1.18
C LYS A 550 43.07 20.26 -0.37
N LYS A 551 43.75 21.28 0.18
CA LYS A 551 43.10 22.41 0.87
C LYS A 551 42.03 23.03 -0.03
N GLY A 552 40.79 23.07 0.45
CA GLY A 552 39.63 23.62 -0.26
C GLY A 552 38.84 22.61 -1.10
N CYS A 553 39.19 21.32 -1.10
CA CYS A 553 38.38 20.28 -1.74
C CYS A 553 37.46 19.58 -0.72
N GLU A 554 36.16 19.61 -0.96
CA GLU A 554 35.12 19.05 -0.07
C GLU A 554 34.65 17.64 -0.47
N THR A 555 35.30 17.00 -1.45
CA THR A 555 34.90 15.66 -1.92
C THR A 555 35.10 14.60 -0.84
N VAL A 556 34.03 13.87 -0.53
CA VAL A 556 34.03 12.70 0.36
C VAL A 556 33.49 11.51 -0.44
N THR A 557 34.29 10.47 -0.64
CA THR A 557 33.87 9.20 -1.25
C THR A 557 33.55 8.19 -0.13
N CYS A 558 32.32 7.68 -0.10
CA CYS A 558 31.91 6.59 0.79
C CYS A 558 32.02 5.26 0.05
N GLY A 559 32.84 4.34 0.57
CA GLY A 559 32.90 2.98 0.06
C GLY A 559 31.71 2.16 0.58
N LEU A 560 30.91 1.61 -0.32
CA LEU A 560 29.94 0.57 0.01
C LEU A 560 30.70 -0.73 0.34
N CYS A 561 30.84 -1.06 1.62
CA CYS A 561 31.34 -2.38 2.02
C CYS A 561 30.22 -3.41 1.97
N TRP A 562 30.33 -4.34 1.02
CA TRP A 562 29.69 -5.66 1.11
C TRP A 562 30.38 -6.47 2.20
N LEU A 563 29.66 -6.83 3.26
CA LEU A 563 30.10 -7.86 4.21
C LEU A 563 29.63 -9.21 3.68
N GLY A 564 30.57 -9.96 3.09
CA GLY A 564 30.41 -11.39 2.86
C GLY A 564 30.56 -12.14 4.18
N ASN A 565 29.59 -13.02 4.48
CA ASN A 565 29.65 -13.92 5.62
C ASN A 565 30.83 -14.88 5.50
N SER A 566 31.67 -14.89 6.53
CA SER A 566 32.56 -15.99 6.88
C SER A 566 32.15 -16.54 8.24
N THR A 567 31.25 -17.51 8.25
CA THR A 567 31.29 -18.78 9.02
C THR A 567 30.04 -19.58 8.75
#